data_AF-A0A1G8C391-F1
#
_entry.id   AF-A0A1G8C391-F1
#
_cell.length_a   1.000
_cell.length_b   1.000
_cell.length_c   1.000
_cell.angle_alpha   90.00
_cell.angle_beta   90.00
_cell.angle_gamma   90.00
#
_symmetry.space_group_name_H-M   'P 1'
#
loop_
_entity.id
_entity.type
_entity.pdbx_description
1 polymer ?
#
loop_
_entity_poly.entity_id
_entity_poly.type
_entity_poly.pdbx_seq_one_letter_code
_entity_poly.pdbx_strand_id
1 'polypeptide(L)'
;MSTPSYFEGSNSEPVPSIDNAFDRSPWHDPDVDDVIDAEDQPAATEREDTSKKTRARKPARTTAKITAAQVRRVLKQAEDIEELSGPARDLLAAAIGSGTTATEDLVVATLSGAKGAAEAIDGLRELIGEDDVYNAVVIGTAIASDRDTARRTWGLLTALDKVQGAIPAKEVQAGAKIASAAKSFTSDDIAGLDKVIALLG
;
A
#
# COMPACT_ATOMS: atom_id res chain seq x y z
N MET A 1 -63.84 -5.33 40.01
CA MET A 1 -63.51 -5.60 41.43
C MET A 1 -62.60 -6.81 41.48
N SER A 2 -61.51 -6.69 42.26
CA SER A 2 -60.59 -7.73 42.75
C SER A 2 -59.52 -8.31 41.81
N THR A 3 -58.33 -7.70 41.89
CA THR A 3 -57.04 -8.40 42.01
C THR A 3 -56.97 -9.22 43.33
N PRO A 4 -56.10 -10.23 43.43
CA PRO A 4 -54.75 -10.06 44.03
C PRO A 4 -53.64 -10.82 43.24
N SER A 5 -52.37 -10.37 43.17
CA SER A 5 -51.31 -10.41 44.20
C SER A 5 -51.04 -11.85 44.70
N TYR A 6 -49.83 -12.38 44.89
CA TYR A 6 -48.42 -11.98 44.79
C TYR A 6 -47.68 -13.25 45.28
N PHE A 7 -46.60 -13.70 44.65
CA PHE A 7 -45.62 -14.54 45.37
C PHE A 7 -44.20 -14.30 44.87
N GLU A 8 -43.40 -13.88 45.84
CA GLU A 8 -41.96 -13.65 45.83
C GLU A 8 -41.15 -14.94 45.73
N GLY A 9 -39.91 -14.78 45.26
CA GLY A 9 -38.86 -15.79 45.26
C GLY A 9 -37.75 -15.30 44.33
N SER A 10 -37.02 -14.25 44.68
CA SER A 10 -35.81 -14.34 45.51
C SER A 10 -34.93 -15.52 45.10
N ASN A 11 -34.02 -15.28 44.15
CA ASN A 11 -32.65 -15.75 44.28
C ASN A 11 -31.71 -14.81 43.54
N SER A 12 -31.21 -13.86 44.33
CA SER A 12 -30.05 -13.03 44.04
C SER A 12 -28.81 -13.93 43.98
N GLU A 13 -28.25 -14.14 42.79
CA GLU A 13 -26.88 -14.65 42.69
C GLU A 13 -25.91 -13.48 42.95
N PRO A 14 -24.96 -13.63 43.90
CA PRO A 14 -24.01 -12.56 44.21
C PRO A 14 -22.94 -12.48 43.13
N VAL A 15 -22.86 -11.31 42.49
CA VAL A 15 -21.70 -10.88 41.70
C VAL A 15 -20.50 -10.76 42.66
N PRO A 16 -19.37 -11.44 42.44
CA PRO A 16 -18.17 -11.14 43.22
C PRO A 16 -17.64 -9.76 42.83
N SER A 17 -17.68 -8.85 43.81
CA SER A 17 -17.04 -7.53 43.77
C SER A 17 -15.55 -7.65 43.47
N ILE A 18 -15.12 -6.76 42.57
CA ILE A 18 -13.74 -6.34 42.39
C ILE A 18 -13.39 -5.47 43.60
N ASP A 19 -12.45 -5.91 44.43
CA ASP A 19 -11.78 -5.05 45.41
C ASP A 19 -10.27 -5.32 45.45
N ASN A 20 -9.55 -4.39 44.81
CA ASN A 20 -8.28 -3.79 45.19
C ASN A 20 -7.18 -4.64 45.88
N ALA A 21 -6.12 -4.90 45.10
CA ALA A 21 -4.76 -4.83 45.58
C ALA A 21 -3.94 -3.97 44.61
N PHE A 22 -4.08 -2.65 44.74
CA PHE A 22 -3.25 -1.64 44.08
C PHE A 22 -2.55 -0.82 45.17
N ASP A 23 -1.32 -1.19 45.52
CA ASP A 23 -0.33 -0.38 46.25
C ASP A 23 0.98 -1.21 46.22
N ARG A 24 2.15 -0.85 45.68
CA ARG A 24 2.86 0.43 45.52
C ARG A 24 3.90 0.33 44.38
N SER A 25 4.03 1.39 43.56
CA SER A 25 5.30 1.78 42.89
C SER A 25 6.28 2.33 43.96
N PRO A 26 7.64 2.40 43.80
CA PRO A 26 8.32 3.03 42.67
C PRO A 26 9.75 2.52 42.33
N TRP A 27 10.31 3.04 41.25
CA TRP A 27 11.72 2.96 40.87
C TRP A 27 12.67 3.43 41.98
N HIS A 28 13.72 2.66 42.31
CA HIS A 28 15.10 3.17 42.47
C HIS A 28 16.16 2.05 42.63
N ASP A 29 17.18 2.14 41.77
CA ASP A 29 18.59 1.63 41.81
C ASP A 29 19.30 1.94 43.14
N PRO A 30 20.40 1.26 43.56
CA PRO A 30 21.75 1.46 42.94
C PRO A 30 22.70 0.22 43.10
N ASP A 31 23.98 0.12 42.70
CA ASP A 31 25.11 1.02 42.42
C ASP A 31 25.98 0.37 41.29
N VAL A 32 26.49 1.06 40.25
CA VAL A 32 27.78 1.79 40.17
C VAL A 32 28.90 1.18 41.04
N ASP A 33 30.16 0.98 40.65
CA ASP A 33 31.07 1.72 39.77
C ASP A 33 32.40 0.91 39.72
N ASP A 34 33.33 1.34 38.86
CA ASP A 34 34.79 1.20 38.98
C ASP A 34 35.50 -0.14 38.64
N VAL A 35 36.42 -0.29 37.65
CA VAL A 35 37.62 0.47 37.20
C VAL A 35 38.92 -0.29 37.55
N ILE A 36 39.77 -0.50 36.52
CA ILE A 36 41.25 -0.71 36.47
C ILE A 36 41.87 -2.13 36.47
N ASP A 37 42.53 -2.38 35.32
CA ASP A 37 43.83 -2.99 34.97
C ASP A 37 44.44 -4.18 35.73
N ALA A 38 44.89 -5.16 34.93
CA ALA A 38 46.30 -5.57 34.95
C ALA A 38 46.69 -6.21 33.62
N GLU A 39 47.60 -5.55 32.90
CA GLU A 39 48.40 -6.10 31.81
C GLU A 39 49.30 -7.24 32.31
N ASP A 40 49.48 -8.29 31.49
CA ASP A 40 50.76 -8.98 31.38
C ASP A 40 50.91 -9.59 29.97
N GLN A 41 51.76 -8.96 29.14
CA GLN A 41 52.37 -9.51 27.92
C GLN A 41 53.54 -10.44 28.31
N PRO A 42 54.33 -11.12 27.43
CA PRO A 42 54.41 -11.05 25.95
C PRO A 42 54.59 -12.42 25.23
N ALA A 43 54.54 -12.44 23.90
CA ALA A 43 55.63 -13.00 23.06
C ALA A 43 55.28 -12.91 21.56
N ALA A 44 56.20 -12.29 20.82
CA ALA A 44 56.16 -12.08 19.38
C ALA A 44 56.21 -13.37 18.56
N THR A 45 55.50 -13.39 17.42
CA THR A 45 56.06 -13.90 16.17
C THR A 45 55.48 -13.11 15.00
N GLU A 46 56.39 -12.55 14.21
CA GLU A 46 56.16 -11.85 12.95
C GLU A 46 55.61 -12.80 11.87
N ARG A 47 54.65 -12.32 11.07
CA ARG A 47 54.56 -12.59 9.62
C ARG A 47 53.56 -11.63 8.96
N GLU A 48 54.16 -10.63 8.33
CA GLU A 48 53.82 -10.00 7.07
C GLU A 48 52.68 -10.70 6.27
N ASP A 49 51.56 -10.01 6.04
CA ASP A 49 51.14 -9.73 4.66
C ASP A 49 50.07 -8.62 4.60
N THR A 50 50.40 -7.59 3.82
CA THR A 50 49.63 -6.36 3.70
C THR A 50 48.41 -6.56 2.81
N SER A 51 47.26 -6.91 3.37
CA SER A 51 45.98 -6.77 2.65
C SER A 51 45.26 -5.49 3.09
N LYS A 52 45.73 -4.35 2.58
CA LYS A 52 44.95 -3.10 2.59
C LYS A 52 43.73 -3.33 1.70
N LYS A 53 42.63 -3.77 2.32
CA LYS A 53 41.30 -3.83 1.70
C LYS A 53 40.88 -2.40 1.39
N THR A 54 41.23 -1.92 0.19
CA THR A 54 40.80 -0.61 -0.31
C THR A 54 39.28 -0.62 -0.34
N ARG A 55 38.67 0.02 0.66
CA ARG A 55 37.22 0.16 0.79
C ARG A 55 36.76 0.91 -0.46
N ALA A 56 36.15 0.19 -1.40
CA ALA A 56 35.64 0.77 -2.64
C ALA A 56 34.70 1.92 -2.26
N ARG A 57 35.14 3.15 -2.54
CA ARG A 57 34.32 4.34 -2.33
C ARG A 57 33.11 4.19 -3.25
N LYS A 58 31.90 4.18 -2.67
CA LYS A 58 30.66 4.30 -3.44
C LYS A 58 30.81 5.49 -4.38
N PRO A 59 30.58 5.34 -5.70
CA PRO A 59 30.69 6.46 -6.61
C PRO A 59 29.78 7.58 -6.13
N ALA A 60 30.32 8.81 -6.08
CA ALA A 60 29.52 9.99 -5.78
C ALA A 60 28.34 10.02 -6.75
N ARG A 61 27.11 10.25 -6.23
CA ARG A 61 25.92 10.45 -7.06
C ARG A 61 26.23 11.62 -8.02
N THR A 62 26.56 11.30 -9.26
CA THR A 62 26.64 12.28 -10.34
C THR A 62 25.27 12.92 -10.44
N THR A 63 25.22 14.24 -10.30
CA THR A 63 24.02 15.03 -10.57
C THR A 63 23.60 14.73 -12.01
N ALA A 64 22.51 13.99 -12.16
CA ALA A 64 21.95 13.68 -13.47
C ALA A 64 21.65 15.02 -14.16
N LYS A 65 22.28 15.27 -15.31
CA LYS A 65 21.99 16.46 -16.11
C LYS A 65 20.64 16.25 -16.78
N ILE A 66 19.71 17.17 -16.54
CA ILE A 66 18.44 17.19 -17.26
C ILE A 66 18.73 17.40 -18.74
N THR A 67 18.26 16.48 -19.58
CA THR A 67 18.44 16.53 -21.03
C THR A 67 17.25 17.20 -21.70
N ALA A 68 17.46 17.79 -22.88
CA ALA A 68 16.36 18.34 -23.69
C ALA A 68 15.31 17.26 -24.04
N ALA A 69 15.74 15.99 -24.19
CA ALA A 69 14.82 14.88 -24.42
C ALA A 69 13.90 14.63 -23.21
N GLN A 70 14.43 14.70 -21.99
CA GLN A 70 13.61 14.59 -20.77
C GLN A 70 12.62 15.75 -20.65
N VAL A 71 13.04 16.98 -20.93
CA VAL A 71 12.14 18.14 -20.92
C VAL A 71 11.02 17.98 -21.94
N ARG A 72 11.34 17.57 -23.18
CA ARG A 72 10.32 17.31 -24.22
C ARG A 72 9.34 16.22 -23.80
N ARG A 73 9.82 15.14 -23.16
CA ARG A 73 8.94 14.08 -22.64
C ARG A 73 7.97 14.63 -21.60
N VAL A 74 8.47 15.40 -20.63
CA VAL A 74 7.64 16.00 -19.57
C VAL A 74 6.59 16.95 -20.17
N LEU A 75 6.98 17.80 -21.11
CA LEU A 75 6.06 18.74 -21.77
C LEU A 75 4.98 18.00 -22.56
N LYS A 76 5.36 16.98 -23.33
CA LYS A 76 4.39 16.15 -24.05
C LYS A 76 3.41 15.46 -23.09
N GLN A 77 3.92 14.89 -22.00
CA GLN A 77 3.07 14.25 -20.98
C GLN A 77 2.09 15.24 -20.34
N ALA A 78 2.52 16.48 -20.09
CA ALA A 78 1.66 17.53 -19.55
C ALA A 78 0.54 17.90 -20.54
N GLU A 79 0.89 18.08 -21.82
CA GLU A 79 -0.08 18.35 -22.90
C GLU A 79 -1.09 17.20 -23.03
N ASP A 80 -0.61 15.95 -23.08
CA ASP A 80 -1.47 14.77 -23.19
C ASP A 80 -2.44 14.67 -21.97
N ILE A 81 -2.01 15.05 -20.77
CA ILE A 81 -2.86 15.09 -19.55
C ILE A 81 -3.84 16.27 -19.58
N GLU A 82 -3.45 17.42 -20.11
CA GLU A 82 -4.36 18.57 -20.29
C GLU A 82 -5.46 18.29 -21.30
N GLU A 83 -5.19 17.49 -22.33
CA GLU A 83 -6.19 17.08 -23.31
C GLU A 83 -7.19 16.04 -22.78
N LEU A 84 -6.87 15.36 -21.67
CA LEU A 84 -7.82 14.43 -21.04
C LEU A 84 -9.08 15.15 -20.57
N SER A 85 -10.22 14.49 -20.76
CA SER A 85 -11.48 14.87 -20.13
C SER A 85 -11.39 14.74 -18.61
N GLY A 86 -12.24 15.47 -17.88
CA GLY A 86 -12.33 15.37 -16.41
C GLY A 86 -12.39 13.93 -15.89
N PRO A 87 -13.33 13.09 -16.37
CA PRO A 87 -13.41 11.69 -15.96
C PRO A 87 -12.15 10.87 -16.24
N ALA A 88 -11.45 11.13 -17.35
CA ALA A 88 -10.21 10.42 -17.67
C ALA A 88 -9.05 10.88 -16.78
N ARG A 89 -9.02 12.16 -16.35
CA ARG A 89 -8.06 12.64 -15.35
C ARG A 89 -8.34 12.05 -13.97
N ASP A 90 -9.61 11.94 -13.58
CA ASP A 90 -10.01 11.30 -12.33
C ASP A 90 -9.57 9.83 -12.31
N LEU A 91 -9.76 9.13 -13.43
CA LEU A 91 -9.33 7.75 -13.61
C LEU A 91 -7.80 7.61 -13.56
N LEU A 92 -7.05 8.50 -14.22
CA LEU A 92 -5.58 8.55 -14.14
C LEU A 92 -5.11 8.80 -12.70
N ALA A 93 -5.72 9.77 -12.00
CA ALA A 93 -5.42 10.09 -10.61
C ALA A 93 -5.63 8.85 -9.71
N ALA A 94 -6.75 8.14 -9.89
CA ALA A 94 -7.03 6.90 -9.18
C ALA A 94 -6.00 5.80 -9.47
N ALA A 95 -5.61 5.61 -10.73
CA ALA A 95 -4.62 4.61 -11.14
C ALA A 95 -3.26 4.82 -10.46
N ILE A 96 -2.80 6.07 -10.43
CA ILE A 96 -1.50 6.42 -9.86
C ILE A 96 -1.56 6.63 -8.34
N GLY A 97 -2.75 6.70 -7.75
CA GLY A 97 -2.98 6.94 -6.33
C GLY A 97 -2.81 8.41 -5.92
N SER A 98 -3.04 9.33 -6.86
CA SER A 98 -2.99 10.78 -6.63
C SER A 98 -4.29 11.26 -5.98
N GLY A 99 -4.17 12.09 -4.93
CA GLY A 99 -5.31 12.77 -4.31
C GLY A 99 -5.74 14.05 -5.04
N THR A 100 -5.13 14.34 -6.18
CA THR A 100 -5.28 15.58 -6.95
C THR A 100 -5.33 15.25 -8.43
N THR A 101 -6.06 16.09 -9.17
CA THR A 101 -6.22 16.03 -10.63
C THR A 101 -5.53 17.19 -11.32
N ALA A 102 -4.75 17.99 -10.57
CA ALA A 102 -3.89 19.02 -11.13
C ALA A 102 -2.84 18.40 -12.05
N THR A 103 -2.68 18.99 -13.23
CA THR A 103 -1.82 18.44 -14.30
C THR A 103 -0.40 18.20 -13.81
N GLU A 104 0.20 19.16 -13.10
CA GLU A 104 1.58 19.09 -12.64
C GLU A 104 1.81 17.91 -11.69
N ASP A 105 0.86 17.70 -10.77
CA ASP A 105 0.91 16.59 -9.82
C ASP A 105 0.75 15.24 -10.52
N LEU A 106 -0.16 15.16 -11.49
CA LEU A 106 -0.36 13.96 -12.31
C LEU A 106 0.87 13.64 -13.15
N VAL A 107 1.55 14.64 -13.73
CA VAL A 107 2.81 14.44 -14.48
C VAL A 107 3.90 13.90 -13.56
N VAL A 108 4.08 14.47 -12.37
CA VAL A 108 5.08 13.98 -11.41
C VAL A 108 4.76 12.56 -10.93
N ALA A 109 3.49 12.27 -10.63
CA ALA A 109 3.03 10.97 -10.16
C ALA A 109 3.10 9.89 -11.24
N THR A 110 2.79 10.22 -12.50
CA THR A 110 2.95 9.29 -13.64
C THR A 110 4.43 8.94 -13.84
N LEU A 111 5.33 9.92 -13.86
CA LEU A 111 6.76 9.66 -14.04
C LEU A 111 7.41 8.86 -12.90
N SER A 112 6.85 8.92 -11.69
CA SER A 112 7.37 8.21 -10.50
C SER A 112 6.68 6.88 -10.20
N GLY A 113 5.43 6.71 -10.63
CA GLY A 113 4.55 5.61 -10.22
C GLY A 113 3.84 4.86 -11.34
N ALA A 114 4.17 5.11 -12.61
CA ALA A 114 3.48 4.52 -13.75
C ALA A 114 3.43 2.98 -13.75
N LYS A 115 4.49 2.31 -13.30
CA LYS A 115 4.57 0.84 -13.36
C LYS A 115 3.42 0.15 -12.60
N GLY A 116 3.21 0.51 -11.33
CA GLY A 116 2.15 -0.12 -10.53
C GLY A 116 0.74 0.25 -11.01
N ALA A 117 0.58 1.44 -11.60
CA ALA A 117 -0.67 1.83 -12.22
C ALA A 117 -0.95 1.01 -13.50
N ALA A 118 0.07 0.78 -14.33
CA ALA A 118 -0.04 -0.06 -15.52
C ALA A 118 -0.37 -1.52 -15.16
N GLU A 119 0.32 -2.09 -14.17
CA GLU A 119 0.06 -3.45 -13.66
C GLU A 119 -1.40 -3.61 -13.18
N ALA A 120 -1.95 -2.62 -12.48
CA ALA A 120 -3.35 -2.66 -12.04
C ALA A 120 -4.34 -2.58 -13.22
N ILE A 121 -4.07 -1.76 -14.24
CA ILE A 121 -4.93 -1.65 -15.43
C ILE A 121 -4.85 -2.92 -16.28
N ASP A 122 -3.66 -3.49 -16.46
CA ASP A 122 -3.47 -4.74 -17.20
C ASP A 122 -4.19 -5.91 -16.52
N GLY A 123 -4.09 -6.01 -15.18
CA GLY A 123 -4.85 -7.01 -14.42
C GLY A 123 -6.38 -6.87 -14.57
N LEU A 124 -6.90 -5.63 -14.61
CA LEU A 124 -8.32 -5.40 -14.89
C LEU A 124 -8.70 -5.81 -16.32
N ARG A 125 -7.85 -5.52 -17.30
CA ARG A 125 -8.09 -5.93 -18.70
C ARG A 125 -8.10 -7.45 -18.85
N GLU A 126 -7.19 -8.14 -18.17
CA GLU A 126 -7.17 -9.60 -18.13
C GLU A 126 -8.50 -10.14 -17.58
N LEU A 127 -9.02 -9.56 -16.49
CA LEU A 127 -10.32 -9.92 -15.93
C LEU A 127 -11.51 -9.65 -16.85
N ILE A 128 -11.48 -8.54 -17.58
CA ILE A 128 -12.56 -8.17 -18.52
C ILE A 128 -12.63 -9.18 -19.67
N GLY A 129 -11.48 -9.69 -20.13
CA GLY A 129 -11.40 -10.68 -21.20
C GLY A 129 -11.61 -12.14 -20.78
N GLU A 130 -11.65 -12.43 -19.47
CA GLU A 130 -11.76 -13.79 -18.96
C GLU A 130 -13.22 -14.21 -18.79
N ASP A 131 -13.70 -15.18 -19.56
CA ASP A 131 -15.10 -15.66 -19.49
C ASP A 131 -15.35 -16.68 -18.38
N ASP A 132 -14.32 -17.44 -17.98
CA ASP A 132 -14.45 -18.46 -16.95
C ASP A 132 -14.46 -17.82 -15.55
N VAL A 133 -15.54 -18.07 -14.80
CA VAL A 133 -15.75 -17.47 -13.47
C VAL A 133 -14.68 -17.91 -12.47
N TYR A 134 -14.20 -19.15 -12.57
CA TYR A 134 -13.16 -19.64 -11.67
C TYR A 134 -11.83 -18.95 -11.98
N ASN A 135 -11.43 -18.88 -13.25
CA ASN A 135 -10.23 -18.16 -13.67
C ASN A 135 -10.30 -16.68 -13.30
N ALA A 136 -11.44 -16.03 -13.48
CA ALA A 136 -11.62 -14.63 -13.09
C ALA A 136 -11.41 -14.43 -11.57
N VAL A 137 -11.91 -15.33 -10.72
CA VAL A 137 -11.66 -15.25 -9.27
C VAL A 137 -10.19 -15.51 -8.95
N VAL A 138 -9.51 -16.41 -9.66
CA VAL A 138 -8.07 -16.66 -9.51
C VAL A 138 -7.26 -15.42 -9.85
N ILE A 139 -7.51 -14.79 -11.01
CA ILE A 139 -6.85 -13.55 -11.43
C ILE A 139 -7.14 -12.43 -10.42
N GLY A 140 -8.41 -12.26 -10.02
CA GLY A 140 -8.79 -11.27 -9.03
C GLY A 140 -8.09 -11.49 -7.69
N THR A 141 -7.91 -12.75 -7.27
CA THR A 141 -7.19 -13.09 -6.04
C THR A 141 -5.69 -12.84 -6.18
N ALA A 142 -5.10 -13.10 -7.34
CA ALA A 142 -3.71 -12.76 -7.64
C ALA A 142 -3.50 -11.24 -7.55
N ILE A 143 -4.41 -10.43 -8.10
CA ILE A 143 -4.39 -8.97 -7.95
C ILE A 143 -4.51 -8.57 -6.47
N ALA A 144 -5.41 -9.22 -5.73
CA ALA A 144 -5.63 -8.94 -4.31
C ALA A 144 -4.46 -9.35 -3.39
N SER A 145 -3.60 -10.26 -3.84
CA SER A 145 -2.46 -10.76 -3.07
C SER A 145 -1.32 -9.73 -2.94
N ASP A 146 -1.17 -8.84 -3.92
CA ASP A 146 -0.29 -7.69 -3.82
C ASP A 146 -1.05 -6.46 -3.31
N ARG A 147 -0.68 -5.96 -2.13
CA ARG A 147 -1.44 -4.91 -1.45
C ARG A 147 -1.52 -3.61 -2.24
N ASP A 148 -0.45 -3.25 -2.95
CA ASP A 148 -0.39 -1.98 -3.67
C ASP A 148 -1.16 -2.06 -4.99
N THR A 149 -1.04 -3.18 -5.72
CA THR A 149 -1.85 -3.48 -6.91
C THR A 149 -3.33 -3.57 -6.53
N ALA A 150 -3.66 -4.23 -5.43
CA ALA A 150 -5.04 -4.32 -4.93
C ALA A 150 -5.63 -2.94 -4.62
N ARG A 151 -4.86 -2.05 -3.97
CA ARG A 151 -5.30 -0.68 -3.68
C ARG A 151 -5.53 0.14 -4.93
N ARG A 152 -4.60 0.08 -5.90
CA ARG A 152 -4.72 0.79 -7.18
C ARG A 152 -5.91 0.28 -7.98
N THR A 153 -6.07 -1.03 -8.07
CA THR A 153 -7.21 -1.68 -8.72
C THR A 153 -8.51 -1.26 -8.05
N TRP A 154 -8.58 -1.27 -6.72
CA TRP A 154 -9.76 -0.83 -6.00
C TRP A 154 -10.06 0.65 -6.21
N GLY A 155 -9.04 1.50 -6.26
CA GLY A 155 -9.15 2.92 -6.59
C GLY A 155 -9.74 3.14 -7.99
N LEU A 156 -9.24 2.42 -8.99
CA LEU A 156 -9.77 2.42 -10.36
C LEU A 156 -11.24 2.00 -10.40
N LEU A 157 -11.58 0.87 -9.75
CA LEU A 157 -12.95 0.39 -9.68
C LEU A 157 -13.88 1.37 -8.96
N THR A 158 -13.38 2.10 -7.97
CA THR A 158 -14.15 3.14 -7.27
C THR A 158 -14.35 4.37 -8.15
N ALA A 159 -13.33 4.80 -8.88
CA ALA A 159 -13.43 5.93 -9.82
C ALA A 159 -14.40 5.65 -10.99
N LEU A 160 -14.51 4.37 -11.40
CA LEU A 160 -15.47 3.89 -12.39
C LEU A 160 -16.85 3.54 -11.81
N ASP A 161 -17.09 3.82 -10.52
CA ASP A 161 -18.33 3.49 -9.80
C ASP A 161 -18.75 2.00 -9.88
N LYS A 162 -17.76 1.10 -9.94
CA LYS A 162 -17.99 -0.36 -9.98
C LYS A 162 -17.99 -1.00 -8.60
N VAL A 163 -17.33 -0.35 -7.64
CA VAL A 163 -17.29 -0.79 -6.23
C VAL A 163 -17.45 0.40 -5.30
N GLN A 164 -17.93 0.12 -4.09
CA GLN A 164 -18.08 1.11 -3.03
C GLN A 164 -17.46 0.62 -1.73
N GLY A 165 -16.97 1.56 -0.93
CA GLY A 165 -16.40 1.31 0.39
C GLY A 165 -14.95 0.81 0.35
N ALA A 166 -14.50 0.26 1.47
CA ALA A 166 -13.14 -0.24 1.62
C ALA A 166 -12.94 -1.62 0.97
N ILE A 167 -11.72 -1.86 0.49
CA ILE A 167 -11.30 -3.18 0.01
C ILE A 167 -11.46 -4.23 1.13
N PRO A 168 -12.06 -5.41 0.86
CA PRO A 168 -12.13 -6.48 1.85
C PRO A 168 -10.76 -6.88 2.38
N ALA A 169 -10.67 -7.15 3.69
CA ALA A 169 -9.39 -7.53 4.32
C ALA A 169 -8.91 -8.93 3.91
N LYS A 170 -9.82 -9.83 3.53
CA LYS A 170 -9.48 -11.18 3.06
C LYS A 170 -9.24 -11.16 1.55
N GLU A 171 -8.06 -11.59 1.12
CA GLU A 171 -7.63 -11.60 -0.29
C GLU A 171 -8.64 -12.28 -1.20
N VAL A 172 -9.11 -13.47 -0.86
CA VAL A 172 -10.11 -14.20 -1.66
C VAL A 172 -11.42 -13.42 -1.80
N GLN A 173 -11.84 -12.69 -0.76
CA GLN A 173 -13.05 -11.86 -0.82
C GLN A 173 -12.82 -10.60 -1.66
N ALA A 174 -11.64 -9.98 -1.55
CA ALA A 174 -11.26 -8.85 -2.38
C ALA A 174 -11.19 -9.28 -3.86
N GLY A 175 -10.53 -10.39 -4.15
CA GLY A 175 -10.40 -10.95 -5.48
C GLY A 175 -11.74 -11.32 -6.11
N ALA A 176 -12.63 -11.96 -5.36
CA ALA A 176 -13.99 -12.25 -5.84
C ALA A 176 -14.79 -10.98 -6.15
N LYS A 177 -14.66 -9.92 -5.33
CA LYS A 177 -15.31 -8.62 -5.60
C LYS A 177 -14.72 -7.91 -6.82
N ILE A 178 -13.40 -7.92 -6.96
CA ILE A 178 -12.70 -7.34 -8.12
C ILE A 178 -13.14 -8.07 -9.40
N ALA A 179 -13.15 -9.40 -9.39
CA ALA A 179 -13.59 -10.21 -10.53
C ALA A 179 -15.08 -9.98 -10.88
N SER A 180 -15.95 -9.88 -9.87
CA SER A 180 -17.36 -9.56 -10.08
C SER A 180 -17.57 -8.17 -10.67
N ALA A 181 -16.82 -7.17 -10.18
CA ALA A 181 -16.87 -5.80 -10.69
C ALA A 181 -16.40 -5.69 -12.14
N ALA A 182 -15.40 -6.48 -12.56
CA ALA A 182 -14.93 -6.52 -13.94
C ALA A 182 -16.02 -6.89 -14.95
N LYS A 183 -17.05 -7.66 -14.53
CA LYS A 183 -18.17 -8.07 -15.40
C LYS A 183 -19.17 -6.97 -15.72
N SER A 184 -19.16 -5.86 -14.98
CA SER A 184 -20.04 -4.71 -15.23
C SER A 184 -19.37 -3.58 -16.01
N PHE A 185 -18.22 -3.87 -16.64
CA PHE A 185 -17.52 -2.91 -17.49
C PHE A 185 -18.29 -2.68 -18.78
N THR A 186 -18.41 -1.40 -19.13
CA THR A 186 -18.97 -0.94 -20.40
C THR A 186 -17.84 -0.69 -21.39
N SER A 187 -18.20 -0.52 -22.67
CA SER A 187 -17.22 -0.13 -23.70
C SER A 187 -16.55 1.21 -23.40
N ASP A 188 -17.25 2.14 -22.74
CA ASP A 188 -16.71 3.44 -22.35
C ASP A 188 -15.68 3.31 -21.23
N ASP A 189 -15.90 2.40 -20.27
CA ASP A 189 -14.94 2.12 -19.19
C ASP A 189 -13.63 1.56 -19.76
N ILE A 190 -13.75 0.62 -20.71
CA ILE A 190 -12.60 0.01 -21.40
C ILE A 190 -11.84 1.09 -22.19
N ALA A 191 -12.55 1.91 -22.96
CA ALA A 191 -11.93 3.02 -23.70
C ALA A 191 -11.26 4.05 -22.77
N GLY A 192 -11.80 4.26 -21.56
CA GLY A 192 -11.19 5.08 -20.52
C GLY A 192 -9.87 4.49 -20.02
N LEU A 193 -9.85 3.20 -19.69
CA LEU A 193 -8.62 2.50 -19.28
C LEU A 193 -7.56 2.51 -20.39
N ASP A 194 -7.97 2.35 -21.65
CA ASP A 194 -7.07 2.37 -22.81
C ASP A 194 -6.36 3.72 -22.97
N LYS A 195 -7.07 4.82 -22.73
CA LYS A 195 -6.48 6.16 -22.75
C LYS A 195 -5.49 6.36 -21.60
N VAL A 196 -5.86 5.91 -20.41
CA VAL A 196 -5.00 6.07 -19.22
C VAL A 196 -3.72 5.27 -19.36
N ILE A 197 -3.78 4.00 -19.78
CA ILE A 197 -2.57 3.18 -19.90
C ILE A 197 -1.61 3.66 -20.99
N ALA A 198 -2.13 4.27 -22.06
CA ALA A 198 -1.30 4.88 -23.10
C ALA A 198 -0.41 6.01 -22.57
N LEU A 199 -0.82 6.69 -21.50
CA LEU A 199 -0.06 7.74 -20.83
C LEU A 199 0.98 7.21 -19.83
N LEU A 200 0.86 5.94 -19.42
CA LEU A 200 1.78 5.31 -18.48
C LEU A 200 3.01 4.68 -19.18
N GLY A 201 3.02 4.65 -20.53
CA GLY A 201 4.08 4.10 -21.39
C GLY A 201 5.24 5.05 -21.68
#